data_AF-A0A0M2DNN2-F1
#
_entry.id   AF-A0A0M2DNN2-F1
#
_cell.length_a   1.000
_cell.length_b   1.000
_cell.length_c   1.000
_cell.angle_alpha   90.00
_cell.angle_beta   90.00
_cell.angle_gamma   90.00
#
_symmetry.space_group_name_H-M   'P 1'
#
loop_
_entity.id
_entity.type
_entity.pdbx_description
1 polymer ?
#
loop_
_entity_poly.entity_id
_entity_poly.type
_entity_poly.pdbx_seq_one_letter_code
_entity_poly.pdbx_strand_id
1 'polypeptide(L)' 'MNTPRYDEVQVGDALPALELSPISRTTLALFAGASGDHNPIHIDTDFARKAGMPDVFAHGMLGMA' A
#
# COMPACT_ATOMS: atom_id res chain seq x y z
N MET A 1 -20.80 8.92 3.18
CA MET A 1 -20.68 7.71 4.01
C MET A 1 -21.44 7.97 5.30
N ASN A 2 -22.34 7.07 5.68
CA ASN A 2 -23.04 7.16 6.96
C ASN A 2 -22.13 6.54 8.02
N THR A 3 -21.82 7.28 9.08
CA THR A 3 -21.03 6.74 10.20
C THR A 3 -21.89 5.72 10.95
N PRO A 4 -21.45 4.46 11.11
CA PRO A 4 -22.24 3.45 11.83
C PRO A 4 -22.39 3.85 13.30
N ARG A 5 -23.56 3.57 13.89
CA ARG A 5 -23.77 3.75 15.33
C ARG A 5 -23.40 2.49 16.09
N TYR A 6 -23.04 2.63 17.36
CA TYR A 6 -22.64 1.51 18.21
C TYR A 6 -23.74 0.46 18.36
N ASP A 7 -25.01 0.89 18.43
CA ASP A 7 -26.20 0.02 18.53
C ASP A 7 -26.56 -0.70 17.23
N GLU A 8 -25.85 -0.42 16.12
CA GLU A 8 -26.10 -0.99 14.78
C GLU A 8 -25.05 -2.02 14.36
N VAL A 9 -24.02 -2.28 15.16
CA VAL A 9 -22.92 -3.22 14.85
C VAL A 9 -22.89 -4.41 15.80
N GLN A 10 -22.61 -5.60 15.27
CA GLN A 10 -22.57 -6.86 16.00
C GLN A 10 -21.26 -7.62 15.74
N VAL A 11 -20.82 -8.42 16.72
CA VAL A 11 -19.67 -9.31 16.53
C VAL A 11 -19.99 -10.32 15.43
N GLY A 12 -19.15 -10.34 14.39
CA GLY A 12 -19.36 -11.18 13.21
C GLY A 12 -19.76 -10.40 11.96
N ASP A 13 -20.09 -9.11 12.09
CA ASP A 13 -20.32 -8.25 10.93
C ASP A 13 -19.07 -8.15 10.06
N ALA A 14 -19.28 -8.21 8.74
CA ALA A 14 -18.23 -8.05 7.73
C ALA A 14 -18.34 -6.70 7.04
N LEU A 15 -17.20 -6.07 6.79
CA LEU A 15 -17.14 -4.89 5.93
C LEU A 15 -17.32 -5.31 4.46
N PRO A 16 -17.90 -4.43 3.62
CA PRO A 16 -17.83 -4.62 2.18
C PRO A 16 -16.38 -4.77 1.72
N ALA A 17 -16.17 -5.57 0.67
CA ALA A 17 -14.85 -5.71 0.07
C ALA A 17 -14.34 -4.35 -0.43
N LEU A 18 -13.09 -4.04 -0.10
CA LEU A 18 -12.41 -2.85 -0.61
C LEU A 18 -11.57 -3.26 -1.82
N GLU A 19 -11.97 -2.80 -3.00
CA GLU A 19 -11.22 -2.98 -4.24
C GLU A 19 -10.47 -1.69 -4.56
N LEU A 20 -9.14 -1.75 -4.60
CA LEU A 20 -8.28 -0.61 -4.93
C LEU A 20 -7.70 -0.78 -6.34
N SER A 21 -7.39 0.35 -6.97
CA SER A 21 -6.63 0.32 -8.22
C SER A 21 -5.21 -0.22 -7.97
N PRO A 22 -4.59 -0.87 -8.97
CA PRO A 22 -3.23 -1.36 -8.85
C PRO A 22 -2.24 -0.25 -8.47
N ILE A 23 -1.25 -0.61 -7.65
CA ILE A 23 -0.18 0.32 -7.26
C ILE A 23 0.71 0.59 -8.49
N SER A 24 0.89 1.88 -8.79
CA SER A 24 1.73 2.34 -9.90
C SER A 24 3.12 2.73 -9.40
N ARG A 25 4.10 2.81 -10.32
CA ARG A 25 5.44 3.35 -10.01
C ARG A 25 5.38 4.79 -9.48
N THR A 26 4.43 5.59 -9.98
CA THR A 26 4.20 6.94 -9.49
C THR A 26 3.77 6.92 -8.02
N THR A 27 2.91 5.98 -7.64
CA THR A 27 2.49 5.80 -6.23
C THR A 27 3.69 5.47 -5.34
N LEU A 28 4.58 4.58 -5.79
CA LEU A 28 5.81 4.23 -5.06
C LEU A 28 6.72 5.45 -4.87
N ALA A 29 6.94 6.22 -5.94
CA ALA A 29 7.77 7.43 -5.88
C ALA A 29 7.20 8.51 -4.96
N LEU A 30 5.88 8.75 -5.03
CA LEU A 30 5.20 9.71 -4.16
C LEU A 30 5.24 9.26 -2.69
N PHE A 31 5.01 7.97 -2.44
CA PHE A 31 5.05 7.44 -1.08
C PHE A 31 6.47 7.49 -0.49
N ALA A 32 7.51 7.21 -1.28
CA ALA A 32 8.90 7.38 -0.84
C ALA A 32 9.16 8.82 -0.36
N GLY A 33 8.72 9.81 -1.15
CA GLY A 33 8.82 11.22 -0.78
C GLY A 33 8.02 11.60 0.47
N ALA A 34 6.79 11.08 0.60
CA ALA A 34 5.90 11.41 1.72
C ALA A 34 6.30 10.72 3.04
N SER A 35 6.74 9.47 2.97
CA SER A 35 7.14 8.66 4.15
C SER A 35 8.58 8.89 4.59
N GLY A 36 9.44 9.39 3.69
CA GLY A 36 10.87 9.46 3.89
C GLY A 36 11.61 8.14 3.59
N ASP A 37 10.88 7.04 3.33
CA ASP A 37 11.48 5.76 2.97
C ASP A 37 11.89 5.72 1.49
N HIS A 38 13.15 6.08 1.26
CA HIS A 38 13.79 6.09 -0.05
C HIS A 38 14.62 4.82 -0.30
N ASN A 39 14.30 3.69 0.35
CA ASN A 39 14.99 2.44 0.07
C ASN A 39 14.86 2.11 -1.44
N PRO A 40 15.99 1.95 -2.17
CA PRO A 40 15.97 1.76 -3.62
C PRO A 40 15.20 0.50 -4.05
N ILE A 41 14.98 -0.47 -3.16
CA ILE A 41 14.16 -1.65 -3.44
C ILE A 41 12.72 -1.29 -3.91
N HIS A 42 12.23 -0.10 -3.57
CA HIS A 42 10.87 0.36 -3.91
C HIS A 42 10.81 1.24 -5.16
N ILE A 43 11.93 1.79 -5.65
CA ILE A 43 11.91 2.83 -6.70
C ILE A 43 12.97 2.64 -7.80
N ASP A 44 13.94 1.76 -7.60
CA ASP A 44 15.00 1.44 -8.55
C ASP A 44 14.90 -0.03 -9.00
N THR A 45 14.48 -0.24 -10.24
CA THR A 45 14.35 -1.58 -10.83
C THR A 45 15.68 -2.30 -11.00
N ASP A 46 16.77 -1.58 -11.28
CA ASP A 46 18.09 -2.21 -11.44
C ASP A 46 18.61 -2.68 -10.10
N PHE A 47 18.40 -1.89 -9.04
CA PHE A 47 18.69 -2.30 -7.67
C PHE A 47 17.85 -3.52 -7.27
N ALA A 48 16.53 -3.49 -7.49
CA ALA A 48 15.64 -4.60 -7.14
C ALA A 48 16.05 -5.91 -7.82
N ARG A 49 16.39 -5.85 -9.11
CA ARG A 49 16.89 -7.01 -9.87
C ARG A 49 18.22 -7.53 -9.36
N LYS A 50 19.16 -6.65 -9.04
CA LYS A 50 20.44 -7.04 -8.41
C LYS A 50 20.23 -7.68 -7.03
N ALA A 51 19.19 -7.25 -6.31
CA ALA A 51 18.77 -7.83 -5.02
C ALA A 51 17.95 -9.13 -5.16
N GLY A 52 17.77 -9.65 -6.38
CA GLY A 52 17.08 -10.92 -6.63
C GLY A 52 15.56 -10.81 -6.78
N MET A 53 15.02 -9.59 -6.82
CA MET A 53 13.59 -9.35 -7.03
C MET A 53 13.29 -9.14 -8.52
N PRO A 54 12.13 -9.57 -9.04
CA PRO A 54 11.79 -9.40 -10.45
C PRO A 54 11.61 -7.92 -10.85
N ASP A 55 11.08 -7.10 -9.94
CA ASP A 55 10.88 -5.65 -10.09
C ASP A 55 10.76 -4.98 -8.71
N VAL A 56 10.61 -3.66 -8.70
CA VAL A 56 10.25 -2.88 -7.52
C VAL A 56 8.87 -3.28 -7.00
N PHE A 57 8.65 -3.12 -5.70
CA PHE A 57 7.38 -3.44 -5.05
C PHE A 57 7.05 -2.42 -3.96
N ALA A 58 5.79 -2.44 -3.51
CA ALA A 58 5.28 -1.48 -2.54
C ALA A 58 6.02 -1.51 -1.20
N HIS A 59 6.15 -0.33 -0.59
CA HIS A 59 6.55 -0.21 0.81
C HIS A 59 5.57 -0.97 1.70
N GLY A 60 6.06 -1.58 2.78
CA GLY A 60 5.19 -2.27 3.74
C GLY A 60 4.12 -1.33 4.31
N MET A 61 4.51 -0.09 4.63
CA MET A 61 3.59 0.93 5.16
C MET A 61 2.62 1.48 4.12
N LEU A 62 2.95 1.43 2.82
CA LEU A 62 2.01 1.81 1.76
C LEU A 62 0.86 0.80 1.65
N GLY A 63 1.13 -0.49 1.88
CA GLY A 63 0.07 -1.51 1.89
C GLY A 63 -0.84 -1.46 3.13
N MET A 64 -0.41 -0.78 4.20
CA MET A 64 -1.20 -0.60 5.42
C MET A 64 -2.11 0.64 5.36
N ALA A 65 -1.65 1.69 4.68
CA ALA A 65 -2.30 3.00 4.62
C ALA A 65 -3.56 2.99 3.74
#